data_AF-A0A944GPF1-F1
#
_entry.id   AF-A0A944GPF1-F1
#
_cell.length_a   1.000
_cell.length_b   1.000
_cell.length_c   1.000
_cell.angle_alpha   90.00
_cell.angle_beta   90.00
_cell.angle_gamma   90.00
#
_symmetry.space_group_name_H-M   'P 1'
#
loop_
_entity.id
_entity.type
_entity.pdbx_description
1 polymer ?
#
loop_
_entity_poly.entity_id
_entity_poly.type
_entity_poly.pdbx_seq_one_letter_code
_entity_poly.pdbx_strand_id
1 'polypeptide(L)'
;MDVVLRFREDTRTMAEQILERGNGPGDVADFVMRCRGIERRIGEAGNYGERVRLATRRYVEDHIGDGVKREQERIYLQLERRVLSYLDTGAIDFSYLKRLEPAPLGGELDGQHSGYVADLEKRGMAKSTVVKWSSYYRRFMGYIAERGLTSLGQVDVDVVEGFVAWASTLHEKSGLAGELTMLRSLLAYSDSMGLTANARWLVPGGRYVRPAPVPALTDEELSRLFSQVDNTTPIGKRNLAMMLLAIKMGMRSSEITSMLIRDVDWEARRVLVRQKKTRREFYLPAPDDVLDAIADYLLHGRPKSGDEALFLTAVAPFA
;
A
#
# COMPACT_ATOMS: atom_id res chain seq x y z
N MET A 1 -21.47 34.92 2.38
CA MET A 1 -20.53 34.26 1.46
C MET A 1 -21.14 32.93 1.05
N ASP A 2 -21.27 32.68 -0.25
CA ASP A 2 -21.75 31.39 -0.74
C ASP A 2 -20.84 30.28 -0.18
N VAL A 3 -21.45 29.30 0.51
CA VAL A 3 -20.75 28.18 1.14
C VAL A 3 -19.94 27.40 0.09
N VAL A 4 -20.44 27.30 -1.14
CA VAL A 4 -19.74 26.65 -2.24
C VAL A 4 -18.50 27.45 -2.65
N LEU A 5 -18.61 28.78 -2.77
CA LEU A 5 -17.46 29.64 -3.07
C LEU A 5 -16.40 29.56 -1.98
N ARG A 6 -16.81 29.62 -0.70
CA ARG A 6 -15.88 29.46 0.43
C ARG A 6 -15.18 28.10 0.38
N PHE A 7 -15.89 27.02 0.10
CA PHE A 7 -15.28 25.69 0.03
C PHE A 7 -14.30 25.54 -1.15
N ARG A 8 -14.53 26.26 -2.25
CA ARG A 8 -13.57 26.32 -3.38
C ARG A 8 -12.29 27.06 -3.00
N GLU A 9 -12.39 28.14 -2.24
CA GLU A 9 -11.22 28.87 -1.70
C GLU A 9 -10.44 28.00 -0.72
N ASP A 10 -11.14 27.32 0.19
CA ASP A 10 -10.53 26.37 1.12
C ASP A 10 -9.88 25.19 0.38
N THR A 11 -10.49 24.68 -0.69
CA THR A 11 -9.90 23.65 -1.56
C THR A 11 -8.60 24.12 -2.22
N ARG A 12 -8.52 25.39 -2.64
CA ARG A 12 -7.29 25.96 -3.19
C ARG A 12 -6.19 26.04 -2.14
N THR A 13 -6.51 26.56 -0.96
CA THR A 13 -5.57 26.65 0.16
C THR A 13 -5.06 25.27 0.58
N MET A 14 -5.96 24.28 0.65
CA MET A 14 -5.61 22.89 0.90
C MET A 14 -4.68 22.31 -0.19
N ALA A 15 -4.95 22.62 -1.47
CA ALA A 15 -4.11 22.18 -2.58
C ALA A 15 -2.70 22.78 -2.53
N GLU A 16 -2.58 24.06 -2.13
CA GLU A 16 -1.30 24.73 -1.91
C GLU A 16 -0.50 24.06 -0.79
N GLN A 17 -1.12 23.75 0.36
CA GLN A 17 -0.46 22.99 1.43
C GLN A 17 0.04 21.61 0.97
N ILE A 18 -0.68 20.94 0.06
CA ILE A 18 -0.27 19.65 -0.52
C ILE A 18 0.96 19.82 -1.43
N LEU A 19 0.99 20.90 -2.23
CA LEU A 19 2.14 21.25 -3.09
C LEU A 19 3.38 21.60 -2.26
N GLU A 20 3.22 22.43 -1.23
CA GLU A 20 4.30 22.83 -0.32
C GLU A 20 4.91 21.63 0.42
N ARG A 21 4.10 20.58 0.65
CA ARG A 21 4.54 19.29 1.19
C ARG A 21 5.36 18.45 0.18
N GLY A 22 5.54 18.93 -1.05
CA GLY A 22 6.33 18.26 -2.09
C GLY A 22 5.59 17.14 -2.84
N ASN A 23 4.25 17.10 -2.79
CA ASN A 23 3.47 16.17 -3.61
C ASN A 23 3.40 16.66 -5.06
N GLY A 24 3.23 15.75 -6.01
CA GLY A 24 3.24 16.07 -7.43
C GLY A 24 1.94 16.75 -7.90
N PRO A 25 1.94 17.40 -9.08
CA PRO A 25 0.73 17.99 -9.66
C PRO A 25 -0.43 16.98 -9.84
N GLY A 26 -0.09 15.71 -10.09
CA GLY A 26 -1.05 14.62 -10.16
C GLY A 26 -1.82 14.42 -8.85
N ASP A 27 -1.11 14.35 -7.72
CA ASP A 27 -1.72 14.17 -6.39
C ASP A 27 -2.67 15.32 -6.03
N VAL A 28 -2.30 16.54 -6.42
CA VAL A 28 -3.09 17.75 -6.22
C VAL A 28 -4.34 17.73 -7.08
N ALA A 29 -4.20 17.40 -8.37
CA ALA A 29 -5.34 17.27 -9.27
C ALA A 29 -6.34 16.21 -8.76
N ASP A 30 -5.82 15.09 -8.26
CA ASP A 30 -6.58 14.01 -7.66
C ASP A 30 -7.33 14.43 -6.40
N PHE A 31 -6.69 15.22 -5.53
CA PHE A 31 -7.32 15.80 -4.34
C PHE A 31 -8.44 16.77 -4.71
N VAL A 32 -8.16 17.74 -5.59
CA VAL A 32 -9.12 18.75 -6.05
C VAL A 32 -10.33 18.09 -6.72
N MET A 33 -10.11 17.04 -7.52
CA MET A 33 -11.18 16.27 -8.15
C MET A 33 -12.14 15.66 -7.12
N ARG A 34 -11.62 15.10 -6.02
CA ARG A 34 -12.42 14.56 -4.92
C ARG A 34 -13.15 15.65 -4.14
N CYS A 35 -12.50 16.79 -3.88
CA CYS A 35 -13.15 17.95 -3.27
C CYS A 35 -14.33 18.45 -4.12
N ARG A 36 -14.25 18.45 -5.46
CA ARG A 36 -15.43 18.74 -6.31
C ARG A 36 -16.58 17.75 -6.10
N GLY A 37 -16.27 16.50 -5.76
CA GLY A 37 -17.27 15.49 -5.39
C GLY A 37 -18.00 15.81 -4.09
N ILE A 38 -17.28 16.36 -3.10
CA ILE A 38 -17.81 16.87 -1.83
C ILE A 38 -18.64 18.14 -2.08
N GLU A 39 -18.13 19.07 -2.88
CA GLU A 39 -18.78 20.34 -3.22
C GLU A 39 -20.21 20.12 -3.73
N ARG A 40 -20.40 19.14 -4.63
CA ARG A 40 -21.72 18.77 -5.18
C ARG A 40 -22.72 18.23 -4.15
N ARG A 41 -22.26 17.88 -2.94
CA ARG A 41 -23.05 17.29 -1.86
C ARG A 41 -23.29 18.25 -0.69
N ILE A 42 -22.79 19.48 -0.76
CA ILE A 42 -23.01 20.50 0.26
C ILE A 42 -24.48 20.91 0.25
N GLY A 43 -25.25 20.41 1.24
CA GLY A 43 -26.66 20.78 1.45
C GLY A 43 -26.82 22.20 1.98
N GLU A 44 -28.05 22.67 2.21
CA GLU A 44 -28.34 24.07 2.58
C GLU A 44 -28.42 24.32 4.09
N ALA A 45 -28.73 23.29 4.89
CA ALA A 45 -28.97 23.39 6.32
C ALA A 45 -27.68 23.28 7.16
N GLY A 46 -27.57 24.11 8.20
CA GLY A 46 -26.44 24.13 9.13
C GLY A 46 -25.41 25.21 8.81
N ASN A 47 -24.41 25.36 9.68
CA ASN A 47 -23.30 26.28 9.43
C ASN A 47 -22.32 25.71 8.40
N TYR A 48 -21.38 26.53 7.91
CA TYR A 48 -20.39 26.14 6.90
C TYR A 48 -19.67 24.83 7.25
N GLY A 49 -19.17 24.72 8.49
CA GLY A 49 -18.46 23.54 8.95
C GLY A 49 -19.34 22.30 8.92
N GLU A 50 -20.51 22.34 9.55
CA GLU A 50 -21.48 21.24 9.57
C GLU A 50 -21.84 20.73 8.17
N ARG A 51 -22.10 21.66 7.25
CA ARG A 51 -22.47 21.36 5.86
C ARG A 51 -21.35 20.62 5.14
N VAL A 52 -20.11 21.09 5.25
CA VAL A 52 -18.95 20.45 4.61
C VAL A 52 -18.64 19.10 5.27
N ARG A 53 -18.75 18.97 6.60
CA ARG A 53 -18.55 17.68 7.29
C ARG A 53 -19.54 16.62 6.81
N LEU A 54 -20.82 16.97 6.75
CA LEU A 54 -21.86 16.05 6.29
C LEU A 54 -21.68 15.66 4.82
N ALA A 55 -21.37 16.64 3.96
CA ALA A 55 -21.08 16.38 2.54
C ALA A 55 -19.87 15.46 2.35
N THR A 56 -18.83 15.65 3.17
CA THR A 56 -17.61 14.84 3.14
C THR A 56 -17.90 13.40 3.53
N ARG A 57 -18.62 13.18 4.65
CA ARG A 57 -19.03 11.84 5.10
C ARG A 57 -19.86 11.12 4.06
N ARG A 58 -20.86 11.78 3.48
CA ARG A 58 -21.69 11.20 2.40
C ARG A 58 -20.84 10.84 1.18
N TYR A 59 -19.93 11.73 0.77
CA TYR A 59 -19.03 11.44 -0.34
C TYR A 59 -18.18 10.19 -0.07
N VAL A 60 -17.67 10.05 1.16
CA VAL A 60 -16.87 8.91 1.59
C VAL A 60 -17.71 7.62 1.62
N GLU A 61 -18.88 7.66 2.24
CA GLU A 61 -19.84 6.54 2.30
C GLU A 61 -20.23 6.04 0.90
N ASP A 62 -20.57 6.96 -0.03
CA ASP A 62 -20.91 6.65 -1.42
C ASP A 62 -19.79 5.90 -2.16
N HIS A 63 -18.53 6.08 -1.74
CA HIS A 63 -17.35 5.50 -2.41
C HIS A 63 -16.66 4.40 -1.60
N ILE A 64 -17.13 4.08 -0.37
CA ILE A 64 -16.58 3.02 0.49
C ILE A 64 -17.47 1.75 0.54
N GLY A 65 -18.68 1.76 -0.05
CA GLY A 65 -19.66 0.65 0.00
C GLY A 65 -19.15 -0.78 -0.28
N ASP A 66 -20.01 -1.79 -0.03
CA ASP A 66 -19.76 -3.23 0.19
C ASP A 66 -18.86 -4.05 -0.78
N GLY A 67 -18.15 -3.43 -1.72
CA GLY A 67 -17.21 -4.09 -2.65
C GLY A 67 -15.94 -3.30 -2.97
N VAL A 68 -15.63 -2.20 -2.26
CA VAL A 68 -14.50 -1.33 -2.61
C VAL A 68 -13.15 -1.98 -2.25
N LYS A 69 -12.18 -1.91 -3.17
CA LYS A 69 -10.81 -2.39 -2.91
C LYS A 69 -10.20 -1.57 -1.76
N ARG A 70 -9.65 -2.23 -0.74
CA ARG A 70 -9.01 -1.64 0.47
C ARG A 70 -8.10 -0.43 0.27
N GLU A 71 -7.47 -0.31 -0.89
CA GLU A 71 -6.62 0.82 -1.24
C GLU A 71 -7.43 2.10 -1.53
N GLN A 72 -8.60 1.96 -2.15
CA GLN A 72 -9.54 3.06 -2.40
C GLN A 72 -10.18 3.55 -1.10
N GLU A 73 -10.57 2.64 -0.20
CA GLU A 73 -11.11 2.98 1.12
C GLU A 73 -10.18 3.94 1.90
N ARG A 74 -8.88 3.62 1.94
CA ARG A 74 -7.86 4.44 2.60
C ARG A 74 -7.79 5.85 2.01
N ILE A 75 -7.93 5.99 0.68
CA ILE A 75 -7.88 7.28 0.01
C ILE A 75 -9.05 8.16 0.45
N TYR A 76 -10.26 7.61 0.55
CA TYR A 76 -11.45 8.36 0.97
C TYR A 76 -11.43 8.69 2.47
N LEU A 77 -10.97 7.79 3.33
CA LEU A 77 -10.79 8.10 4.75
C LEU A 77 -9.72 9.18 4.98
N GLN A 78 -8.62 9.15 4.20
CA GLN A 78 -7.61 10.21 4.25
C GLN A 78 -8.18 11.54 3.75
N LEU A 79 -8.96 11.54 2.67
CA LEU A 79 -9.66 12.73 2.20
C LEU A 79 -10.53 13.33 3.31
N GLU A 80 -11.34 12.51 3.98
CA GLU A 80 -12.16 12.97 5.10
C GLU A 80 -11.30 13.63 6.17
N ARG A 81 -10.27 12.96 6.65
CA ARG A 81 -9.37 13.48 7.68
C ARG A 81 -8.77 14.83 7.28
N ARG A 82 -8.29 14.96 6.03
CA ARG A 82 -7.68 16.19 5.53
C ARG A 82 -8.67 17.36 5.49
N VAL A 83 -9.87 17.12 4.99
CA VAL A 83 -10.93 18.15 4.96
C VAL A 83 -11.36 18.53 6.37
N LEU A 84 -11.60 17.56 7.25
CA LEU A 84 -12.04 17.81 8.62
C LEU A 84 -10.98 18.56 9.44
N SER A 85 -9.72 18.14 9.39
CA SER A 85 -8.62 18.82 10.08
C SER A 85 -8.41 20.26 9.60
N TYR A 86 -8.56 20.50 8.29
CA TYR A 86 -8.51 21.86 7.75
C TYR A 86 -9.68 22.71 8.27
N LEU A 87 -10.91 22.18 8.34
CA LEU A 87 -12.04 22.90 8.92
C LEU A 87 -11.82 23.24 10.40
N ASP A 88 -11.12 22.37 11.13
CA ASP A 88 -10.84 22.53 12.56
C ASP A 88 -9.68 23.50 12.84
N THR A 89 -8.65 23.51 11.99
CA THR A 89 -7.35 24.12 12.33
C THR A 89 -6.79 25.07 11.26
N GLY A 90 -7.38 25.11 10.07
CA GLY A 90 -6.82 25.79 8.90
C GLY A 90 -5.64 25.05 8.26
N ALA A 91 -5.23 23.90 8.80
CA ALA A 91 -4.14 23.09 8.28
C ALA A 91 -4.59 21.64 8.03
N ILE A 92 -4.09 21.05 6.95
CA ILE A 92 -4.35 19.64 6.64
C ILE A 92 -3.51 18.73 7.54
N ASP A 93 -4.18 17.76 8.16
CA ASP A 93 -3.52 16.64 8.81
C ASP A 93 -2.98 15.64 7.77
N PHE A 94 -1.67 15.72 7.55
CA PHE A 94 -0.92 14.79 6.69
C PHE A 94 -0.55 13.47 7.38
N SER A 95 -0.90 13.30 8.67
CA SER A 95 -0.55 12.08 9.36
C SER A 95 -1.27 10.88 8.74
N TYR A 96 -0.50 9.82 8.52
CA TYR A 96 -1.05 8.59 8.01
C TYR A 96 -2.13 8.09 8.96
N LEU A 97 -3.34 7.85 8.43
CA LEU A 97 -4.32 7.04 9.13
C LEU A 97 -3.66 5.70 9.44
N LYS A 98 -3.35 5.50 10.73
CA LYS A 98 -2.90 4.22 11.23
C LYS A 98 -4.00 3.24 10.87
N ARG A 99 -3.60 2.11 10.28
CA ARG A 99 -4.52 1.02 9.97
C ARG A 99 -5.38 0.77 11.20
N LEU A 100 -6.70 0.92 11.09
CA LEU A 100 -7.60 0.43 12.13
C LEU A 100 -7.31 -1.06 12.26
N GLU A 101 -6.94 -1.49 13.45
CA GLU A 101 -6.86 -2.92 13.71
C GLU A 101 -8.27 -3.48 13.44
N PRO A 102 -8.39 -4.53 12.62
CA PRO A 102 -9.69 -5.13 12.39
C PRO A 102 -10.30 -5.51 13.72
N ALA A 103 -11.62 -5.30 13.84
CA ALA A 103 -12.35 -5.72 15.03
C ALA A 103 -12.03 -7.19 15.37
N PRO A 104 -11.92 -7.54 16.67
CA PRO A 104 -11.73 -8.91 17.08
C PRO A 104 -12.84 -9.78 16.48
N LEU A 105 -12.49 -11.00 16.07
CA LEU A 105 -13.46 -11.96 15.55
C LEU A 105 -14.36 -12.49 16.67
N GLY A 106 -13.90 -12.38 17.92
CA GLY A 106 -14.60 -12.80 19.12
C GLY A 106 -14.41 -14.30 19.40
N GLY A 107 -14.43 -14.64 20.69
CA GLY A 107 -14.48 -16.03 21.16
C GLY A 107 -13.32 -16.90 20.67
N GLU A 108 -13.64 -18.11 20.24
CA GLU A 108 -12.68 -19.15 19.85
C GLU A 108 -11.88 -18.80 18.58
N LEU A 109 -12.46 -18.00 17.68
CA LEU A 109 -11.84 -17.63 16.40
C LEU A 109 -10.59 -16.76 16.56
N ASP A 110 -10.53 -15.89 17.58
CA ASP A 110 -9.35 -15.07 17.88
C ASP A 110 -8.20 -15.93 18.44
N GLY A 111 -8.52 -16.96 19.23
CA GLY A 111 -7.54 -17.94 19.70
C GLY A 111 -6.96 -18.76 18.56
N GLN A 112 -7.82 -19.26 17.67
CA GLN A 112 -7.42 -19.99 16.46
C GLN A 112 -6.61 -19.09 15.50
N HIS A 113 -6.93 -17.81 15.40
CA HIS A 113 -6.17 -16.84 14.61
C HIS A 113 -4.76 -16.67 15.14
N SER A 114 -4.63 -16.49 16.45
CA SER A 114 -3.34 -16.32 17.13
C SER A 114 -2.46 -17.56 16.96
N GLY A 115 -3.04 -18.76 17.09
CA GLY A 115 -2.35 -20.02 16.81
C GLY A 115 -1.88 -20.14 15.36
N TYR A 116 -2.73 -19.76 14.39
CA TYR A 116 -2.35 -19.77 12.99
C TYR A 116 -1.23 -18.78 12.67
N VAL A 117 -1.28 -17.57 13.23
CA VAL A 117 -0.19 -16.58 13.09
C VAL A 117 1.12 -17.12 13.62
N ALA A 118 1.11 -17.76 14.79
CA ALA A 118 2.30 -18.39 15.37
C ALA A 118 2.86 -19.51 14.48
N ASP A 119 2.01 -20.34 13.84
CA ASP A 119 2.45 -21.33 12.85
C ASP A 119 3.16 -20.68 11.66
N LEU A 120 2.59 -19.61 11.11
CA LEU A 120 3.19 -18.89 9.97
C LEU A 120 4.57 -18.32 10.32
N GLU A 121 4.71 -17.76 11.52
CA GLU A 121 5.98 -17.25 12.02
C GLU A 121 7.01 -18.37 12.24
N LYS A 122 6.59 -19.50 12.84
CA LYS A 122 7.42 -20.70 13.00
C LYS A 122 7.92 -21.26 11.67
N ARG A 123 7.11 -21.17 10.62
CA ARG A 123 7.48 -21.54 9.24
C ARG A 123 8.39 -20.53 8.55
N GLY A 124 8.79 -19.46 9.24
CA GLY A 124 9.72 -18.45 8.74
C GLY A 124 9.11 -17.49 7.71
N MET A 125 7.79 -17.38 7.65
CA MET A 125 7.11 -16.47 6.73
C MET A 125 7.53 -15.01 7.00
N ALA A 126 7.65 -14.22 5.92
CA ALA A 126 7.93 -12.80 6.07
C ALA A 126 6.77 -12.10 6.80
N LYS A 127 7.08 -11.12 7.67
CA LYS A 127 6.08 -10.33 8.41
C LYS A 127 4.98 -9.75 7.50
N SER A 128 5.35 -9.27 6.32
CA SER A 128 4.39 -8.76 5.33
C SER A 128 3.43 -9.84 4.82
N THR A 129 3.90 -11.08 4.69
CA THR A 129 3.06 -12.24 4.31
C THR A 129 2.12 -12.61 5.44
N VAL A 130 2.60 -12.64 6.68
CA VAL A 130 1.77 -12.88 7.88
C VAL A 130 0.65 -11.85 7.96
N VAL A 131 0.98 -10.55 7.88
CA VAL A 131 0.00 -9.46 7.90
C VAL A 131 -1.02 -9.58 6.77
N LYS A 132 -0.57 -9.96 5.56
CA LYS A 132 -1.45 -10.18 4.41
C LYS A 132 -2.39 -11.38 4.65
N TRP A 133 -1.86 -12.50 5.12
CA TRP A 133 -2.61 -13.72 5.35
C TRP A 133 -3.56 -13.61 6.53
N SER A 134 -3.21 -12.90 7.61
CA SER A 134 -4.14 -12.55 8.70
C SER A 134 -5.34 -11.77 8.19
N SER A 135 -5.15 -10.95 7.16
CA SER A 135 -6.21 -10.17 6.56
C SER A 135 -7.12 -10.98 5.62
N TYR A 136 -6.62 -12.07 5.05
CA TYR A 136 -7.42 -13.05 4.33
C TYR A 136 -8.15 -14.00 5.30
N TYR A 137 -7.45 -14.44 6.35
CA TYR A 137 -8.03 -15.22 7.45
C TYR A 137 -9.28 -14.54 7.99
N ARG A 138 -9.18 -13.26 8.38
CA ARG A 138 -10.32 -12.51 8.91
C ARG A 138 -11.51 -12.42 7.95
N ARG A 139 -11.25 -12.39 6.64
CA ARG A 139 -12.32 -12.40 5.64
C ARG A 139 -13.05 -13.73 5.59
N PHE A 140 -12.29 -14.83 5.61
CA PHE A 140 -12.87 -16.17 5.74
C PHE A 140 -13.65 -16.32 7.04
N MET A 141 -13.16 -15.74 8.13
CA MET A 141 -13.87 -15.73 9.42
C MET A 141 -15.17 -14.93 9.39
N GLY A 142 -15.17 -13.75 8.76
CA GLY A 142 -16.41 -13.00 8.53
C GLY A 142 -17.43 -13.81 7.73
N TYR A 143 -16.97 -14.49 6.68
CA TYR A 143 -17.83 -15.35 5.85
C TYR A 143 -18.48 -16.51 6.62
N ILE A 144 -17.74 -17.18 7.52
CA ILE A 144 -18.30 -18.27 8.32
C ILE A 144 -19.16 -17.75 9.48
N ALA A 145 -18.83 -16.59 10.05
CA ALA A 145 -19.60 -15.96 11.11
C ALA A 145 -20.99 -15.49 10.61
N GLU A 146 -21.09 -14.99 9.39
CA GLU A 146 -22.37 -14.69 8.72
C GLU A 146 -23.28 -15.93 8.57
N ARG A 147 -22.70 -17.13 8.64
CA ARG A 147 -23.40 -18.42 8.62
C ARG A 147 -23.63 -19.01 10.01
N GLY A 148 -23.34 -18.23 11.06
CA GLY A 148 -23.50 -18.63 12.46
C GLY A 148 -22.41 -19.56 12.98
N LEU A 149 -21.30 -19.74 12.26
CA LEU A 149 -20.19 -20.59 12.69
C LEU A 149 -19.23 -19.78 13.57
N THR A 150 -18.80 -20.39 14.68
CA THR A 150 -17.99 -19.76 15.73
C THR A 150 -16.62 -20.42 15.92
N SER A 151 -16.32 -21.49 15.17
CA SER A 151 -15.04 -22.19 15.23
C SER A 151 -14.66 -22.77 13.86
N LEU A 152 -13.35 -22.83 13.58
CA LEU A 152 -12.81 -23.58 12.44
C LEU A 152 -13.21 -25.05 12.45
N GLY A 153 -13.52 -25.63 13.61
CA GLY A 153 -13.95 -27.02 13.69
C GLY A 153 -15.36 -27.30 13.17
N GLN A 154 -16.15 -26.26 12.94
CA GLN A 154 -17.47 -26.35 12.32
C GLN A 154 -17.42 -26.15 10.79
N VAL A 155 -16.24 -25.89 10.24
CA VAL A 155 -16.05 -25.71 8.79
C VAL A 155 -16.07 -27.08 8.14
N ASP A 156 -17.05 -27.31 7.28
CA ASP A 156 -17.18 -28.50 6.44
C ASP A 156 -16.83 -28.20 4.96
N VAL A 157 -17.07 -29.21 4.12
CA VAL A 157 -16.86 -29.16 2.67
C VAL A 157 -17.69 -28.04 2.02
N ASP A 158 -18.96 -27.93 2.38
CA ASP A 158 -19.90 -26.98 1.77
C ASP A 158 -19.52 -25.53 2.10
N VAL A 159 -19.05 -25.28 3.31
CA VAL A 159 -18.53 -23.96 3.73
C VAL A 159 -17.29 -23.58 2.91
N VAL A 160 -16.38 -24.51 2.66
CA VAL A 160 -15.16 -24.26 1.88
C VAL A 160 -15.50 -23.99 0.42
N GLU A 161 -16.34 -24.81 -0.21
CA GLU A 161 -16.78 -24.61 -1.60
C GLU A 161 -17.54 -23.29 -1.76
N GLY A 162 -18.47 -23.00 -0.85
CA GLY A 162 -19.20 -21.75 -0.82
C GLY A 162 -18.28 -20.53 -0.69
N PHE A 163 -17.24 -20.61 0.14
CA PHE A 163 -16.28 -19.52 0.28
C PHE A 163 -15.45 -19.33 -0.99
N VAL A 164 -15.02 -20.40 -1.65
CA VAL A 164 -14.28 -20.31 -2.93
C VAL A 164 -15.14 -19.65 -4.00
N ALA A 165 -16.42 -20.02 -4.09
CA ALA A 165 -17.37 -19.42 -5.02
C ALA A 165 -17.57 -17.92 -4.73
N TRP A 166 -17.81 -17.57 -3.46
CA TRP A 166 -17.97 -16.19 -3.03
C TRP A 166 -16.70 -15.34 -3.23
N ALA A 167 -15.53 -15.85 -2.86
CA ALA A 167 -14.26 -15.15 -3.03
C ALA A 167 -13.96 -14.88 -4.53
N SER A 168 -14.46 -15.74 -5.42
CA SER A 168 -14.31 -15.58 -6.87
C SER A 168 -15.15 -14.43 -7.45
N THR A 169 -16.24 -14.04 -6.79
CA THR A 169 -17.03 -12.85 -7.19
C THR A 169 -16.43 -11.55 -6.67
N LEU A 170 -15.69 -11.61 -5.55
CA LEU A 170 -15.10 -10.44 -4.90
C LEU A 170 -13.77 -9.98 -5.50
N HIS A 171 -13.02 -10.89 -6.15
CA HIS A 171 -11.63 -10.65 -6.52
C HIS A 171 -11.35 -10.73 -8.02
N GLU A 172 -10.54 -9.80 -8.50
CA GLU A 172 -9.76 -10.00 -9.73
C GLU A 172 -8.81 -11.20 -9.56
N LYS A 173 -8.45 -11.85 -10.67
CA LYS A 173 -7.73 -13.15 -10.69
C LYS A 173 -6.47 -13.20 -9.81
N SER A 174 -5.72 -12.10 -9.69
CA SER A 174 -4.49 -12.03 -8.87
C SER A 174 -4.77 -11.98 -7.36
N GLY A 175 -5.86 -11.31 -6.96
CA GLY A 175 -6.33 -11.27 -5.57
C GLY A 175 -6.85 -12.63 -5.13
N LEU A 176 -7.63 -13.29 -5.99
CA LEU A 176 -8.18 -14.63 -5.75
C LEU A 176 -7.06 -15.65 -5.51
N ALA A 177 -6.02 -15.67 -6.33
CA ALA A 177 -4.90 -16.60 -6.16
C ALA A 177 -4.23 -16.47 -4.78
N GLY A 178 -4.12 -15.25 -4.25
CA GLY A 178 -3.59 -15.00 -2.90
C GLY A 178 -4.51 -15.52 -1.80
N GLU A 179 -5.81 -15.28 -1.93
CA GLU A 179 -6.84 -15.73 -0.99
C GLU A 179 -6.89 -17.26 -0.93
N LEU A 180 -6.93 -17.93 -2.08
CA LEU A 180 -6.93 -19.39 -2.19
C LEU A 180 -5.64 -20.02 -1.66
N THR A 181 -4.48 -19.39 -1.87
CA THR A 181 -3.20 -19.87 -1.33
C THR A 181 -3.21 -19.83 0.19
N MET A 182 -3.72 -18.75 0.78
CA MET A 182 -3.87 -18.64 2.22
C MET A 182 -4.87 -19.68 2.74
N LEU A 183 -6.03 -19.83 2.09
CA LEU A 183 -7.05 -20.80 2.50
C LEU A 183 -6.50 -22.24 2.53
N ARG A 184 -5.74 -22.64 1.51
CA ARG A 184 -5.05 -23.94 1.50
C ARG A 184 -4.07 -24.10 2.66
N SER A 185 -3.39 -23.04 3.07
CA SER A 185 -2.50 -23.07 4.23
C SER A 185 -3.28 -23.15 5.54
N LEU A 186 -4.38 -22.40 5.66
CA LEU A 186 -5.24 -22.42 6.83
C LEU A 186 -5.87 -23.80 7.04
N LEU A 187 -6.42 -24.42 5.99
CA LEU A 187 -7.03 -25.75 6.08
C LEU A 187 -6.00 -26.82 6.47
N ALA A 188 -4.77 -26.71 5.95
CA ALA A 188 -3.68 -27.61 6.36
C ALA A 188 -3.27 -27.42 7.83
N TYR A 189 -3.23 -26.17 8.31
CA TYR A 189 -2.99 -25.88 9.72
C TYR A 189 -4.12 -26.41 10.60
N SER A 190 -5.36 -26.14 10.23
CA SER A 190 -6.57 -26.57 10.96
C SER A 190 -6.62 -28.10 11.10
N ASP A 191 -6.31 -28.82 10.03
CA ASP A 191 -6.18 -30.29 10.03
C ASP A 191 -5.03 -30.77 10.94
N SER A 192 -3.86 -30.12 10.89
CA SER A 192 -2.73 -30.46 11.78
C SER A 192 -3.01 -30.23 13.27
N MET A 193 -3.98 -29.35 13.58
CA MET A 193 -4.45 -29.08 14.93
C MET A 193 -5.65 -29.95 15.32
N GLY A 194 -6.13 -30.84 14.44
CA GLY A 194 -7.28 -31.71 14.66
C GLY A 194 -8.63 -30.97 14.72
N LEU A 195 -8.71 -29.76 14.15
CA LEU A 195 -9.90 -28.92 14.22
C LEU A 195 -10.93 -29.29 13.15
N THR A 196 -10.53 -29.48 11.90
CA THR A 196 -11.41 -29.82 10.77
C THR A 196 -10.82 -30.93 9.91
N ALA A 197 -11.66 -31.66 9.18
CA ALA A 197 -11.20 -32.55 8.13
C ALA A 197 -10.51 -31.75 7.01
N ASN A 198 -9.41 -32.29 6.47
CA ASN A 198 -8.57 -31.57 5.51
C ASN A 198 -9.28 -31.23 4.18
N ALA A 199 -10.05 -30.16 4.08
CA ALA A 199 -10.69 -29.77 2.82
C ALA A 199 -9.76 -29.12 1.78
N ARG A 200 -8.43 -29.14 1.97
CA ARG A 200 -7.46 -28.40 1.15
C ARG A 200 -7.52 -28.74 -0.34
N TRP A 201 -7.87 -29.98 -0.70
CA TRP A 201 -7.93 -30.42 -2.09
C TRP A 201 -9.09 -29.79 -2.88
N LEU A 202 -10.14 -29.32 -2.20
CA LEU A 202 -11.27 -28.62 -2.83
C LEU A 202 -10.91 -27.21 -3.28
N VAL A 203 -9.88 -26.61 -2.66
CA VAL A 203 -9.46 -25.26 -2.96
C VAL A 203 -8.57 -25.27 -4.21
N PRO A 204 -8.94 -24.62 -5.32
CA PRO A 204 -8.12 -24.60 -6.52
C PRO A 204 -6.72 -24.06 -6.23
N GLY A 205 -5.70 -24.65 -6.86
CA GLY A 205 -4.37 -24.06 -6.84
C GLY A 205 -4.45 -22.66 -7.44
N GLY A 206 -4.02 -21.64 -6.70
CA GLY A 206 -3.98 -20.25 -7.16
C GLY A 206 -2.99 -20.04 -8.31
N ARG A 207 -3.26 -20.60 -9.48
CA ARG A 207 -2.49 -20.38 -10.70
C ARG A 207 -3.01 -19.13 -11.39
N TYR A 208 -2.50 -17.99 -10.95
CA TYR A 208 -2.56 -16.81 -11.79
C TYR A 208 -1.46 -16.89 -12.84
N VAL A 209 -1.84 -17.21 -14.08
CA VAL A 209 -0.98 -16.97 -15.24
C VAL A 209 -0.98 -15.47 -15.47
N ARG A 210 0.17 -14.83 -15.27
CA ARG A 210 0.33 -13.41 -15.58
C ARG A 210 0.01 -13.21 -17.08
N PRO A 211 -0.76 -12.18 -17.47
CA PRO A 211 -0.81 -11.78 -18.87
C PRO A 211 0.62 -11.50 -19.37
N ALA A 212 0.79 -11.55 -20.69
CA ALA A 212 2.08 -11.36 -21.35
C ALA A 212 2.88 -10.20 -20.72
N PRO A 213 4.21 -10.33 -20.59
CA PRO A 213 5.03 -9.27 -20.02
C PRO A 213 4.74 -7.95 -20.72
N VAL A 214 4.60 -6.88 -19.94
CA VAL A 214 4.52 -5.52 -20.47
C VAL A 214 5.75 -5.31 -21.36
N PRO A 215 5.60 -4.78 -22.59
CA PRO A 215 6.75 -4.51 -23.44
C PRO A 215 7.75 -3.61 -22.71
N ALA A 216 9.04 -3.89 -22.89
CA ALA A 216 10.08 -3.03 -22.36
C ALA A 216 9.98 -1.65 -23.01
N LEU A 217 10.34 -0.61 -22.25
CA LEU A 217 10.42 0.75 -22.77
C LEU A 217 11.52 0.83 -23.85
N THR A 218 11.26 1.58 -24.92
CA THR A 218 12.29 1.86 -25.93
C THR A 218 13.33 2.84 -25.39
N ASP A 219 14.49 2.93 -26.06
CA ASP A 219 15.53 3.88 -25.67
C ASP A 219 15.04 5.34 -25.75
N GLU A 220 14.15 5.66 -26.69
CA GLU A 220 13.52 6.98 -26.80
C GLU A 220 12.53 7.23 -25.64
N GLU A 221 11.79 6.21 -25.21
CA GLU A 221 10.91 6.30 -24.04
C GLU A 221 11.70 6.48 -22.75
N LEU A 222 12.80 5.74 -22.58
CA LEU A 222 13.71 5.89 -21.45
C LEU A 222 14.36 7.29 -21.45
N SER A 223 14.82 7.76 -22.61
CA SER A 223 15.41 9.09 -22.74
C SER A 223 14.42 10.19 -22.38
N ARG A 224 13.16 10.07 -22.84
CA ARG A 224 12.07 10.98 -22.45
C ARG A 224 11.77 10.89 -20.95
N LEU A 225 11.74 9.69 -20.39
CA LEU A 225 11.46 9.47 -18.97
C LEU A 225 12.53 10.14 -18.09
N PHE A 226 13.81 9.96 -18.40
CA PHE A 226 14.91 10.58 -17.65
C PHE A 226 14.97 12.09 -17.84
N SER A 227 14.62 12.62 -19.03
CA SER A 227 14.64 14.07 -19.28
C SER A 227 13.55 14.85 -18.53
N GLN A 228 12.49 14.18 -18.05
CA GLN A 228 11.49 14.81 -17.19
C GLN A 228 11.95 15.00 -15.75
N VAL A 229 13.06 14.38 -15.34
CA VAL A 229 13.58 14.50 -13.97
C VAL A 229 14.40 15.78 -13.86
N ASP A 230 13.91 16.74 -13.07
CA ASP A 230 14.65 17.96 -12.74
C ASP A 230 15.82 17.64 -11.79
N ASN A 231 16.95 17.27 -12.38
CA ASN A 231 18.19 16.92 -11.67
C ASN A 231 18.87 18.13 -10.99
N THR A 232 18.33 19.34 -11.09
CA THR A 232 18.83 20.50 -10.34
C THR A 232 18.32 20.50 -8.89
N THR A 233 17.23 19.78 -8.62
CA THR A 233 16.62 19.69 -7.29
C THR A 233 17.13 18.49 -6.49
N PRO A 234 17.22 18.60 -5.15
CA PRO A 234 17.56 17.46 -4.28
C PRO A 234 16.70 16.21 -4.52
N ILE A 235 15.38 16.41 -4.75
CA ILE A 235 14.42 15.34 -5.01
C ILE A 235 14.68 14.71 -6.38
N GLY A 236 14.93 15.52 -7.41
CA GLY A 236 15.22 15.01 -8.74
C GLY A 236 16.51 14.19 -8.80
N LYS A 237 17.58 14.64 -8.12
CA LYS A 237 18.83 13.86 -7.98
C LYS A 237 18.58 12.49 -7.35
N ARG A 238 17.80 12.46 -6.26
CA ARG A 238 17.37 11.22 -5.60
C ARG A 238 16.61 10.30 -6.56
N ASN A 239 15.59 10.85 -7.22
CA ASN A 239 14.70 10.08 -8.09
C ASN A 239 15.46 9.53 -9.30
N LEU A 240 16.36 10.31 -9.89
CA LEU A 240 17.20 9.87 -11.01
C LEU A 240 18.07 8.67 -10.62
N ALA A 241 18.77 8.74 -9.49
CA ALA A 241 19.59 7.62 -8.98
C ALA A 241 18.74 6.37 -8.72
N MET A 242 17.57 6.51 -8.08
CA MET A 242 16.65 5.39 -7.85
C MET A 242 16.12 4.78 -9.16
N MET A 243 15.80 5.61 -10.16
CA MET A 243 15.32 5.15 -11.46
C MET A 243 16.40 4.40 -12.23
N LEU A 244 17.65 4.87 -12.21
CA LEU A 244 18.77 4.19 -12.84
C LEU A 244 19.05 2.83 -12.19
N LEU A 245 19.00 2.73 -10.85
CA LEU A 245 19.07 1.45 -10.15
C LEU A 245 17.91 0.50 -10.53
N ALA A 246 16.69 1.02 -10.71
CA ALA A 246 15.56 0.18 -11.11
C ALA A 246 15.68 -0.33 -12.56
N ILE A 247 16.00 0.58 -13.48
CA ILE A 247 15.93 0.33 -14.92
C ILE A 247 17.21 -0.36 -15.43
N LYS A 248 18.40 0.14 -15.07
CA LYS A 248 19.67 -0.39 -15.56
C LYS A 248 20.15 -1.60 -14.77
N MET A 249 19.90 -1.62 -13.46
CA MET A 249 20.36 -2.70 -12.58
C MET A 249 19.29 -3.74 -12.28
N GLY A 250 18.04 -3.53 -12.73
CA GLY A 250 16.93 -4.45 -12.51
C GLY A 250 16.56 -4.64 -11.03
N MET A 251 16.96 -3.70 -10.17
CA MET A 251 16.72 -3.79 -8.73
C MET A 251 15.26 -3.51 -8.40
N ARG A 252 14.72 -4.27 -7.46
CA ARG A 252 13.36 -4.05 -6.95
C ARG A 252 13.31 -2.82 -6.07
N SER A 253 12.17 -2.15 -6.03
CA SER A 253 11.96 -0.99 -5.15
C SER A 253 12.38 -1.26 -3.70
N SER A 254 12.00 -2.42 -3.13
CA SER A 254 12.39 -2.79 -1.77
C SER A 254 13.90 -2.99 -1.58
N GLU A 255 14.63 -3.37 -2.63
CA GLU A 255 16.09 -3.50 -2.59
C GLU A 255 16.71 -2.11 -2.59
N ILE A 256 16.29 -1.24 -3.53
CA ILE A 256 16.76 0.16 -3.66
C ILE A 256 16.52 0.95 -2.37
N THR A 257 15.30 0.91 -1.82
CA THR A 257 14.95 1.69 -0.61
C THR A 257 15.59 1.16 0.67
N SER A 258 16.23 -0.02 0.65
CA SER A 258 16.94 -0.57 1.82
C SER A 258 18.46 -0.52 1.67
N MET A 259 18.96 0.09 0.59
CA MET A 259 20.38 0.30 0.41
C MET A 259 20.93 1.26 1.45
N LEU A 260 22.13 0.93 1.92
CA LEU A 260 22.93 1.75 2.82
C LEU A 260 24.06 2.41 2.02
N ILE A 261 24.57 3.54 2.50
CA ILE A 261 25.70 4.23 1.86
C ILE A 261 26.90 3.29 1.69
N ARG A 262 27.17 2.44 2.69
CA ARG A 262 28.24 1.43 2.68
C ARG A 262 28.06 0.30 1.67
N ASP A 263 26.89 0.18 1.04
CA ASP A 263 26.63 -0.87 0.06
C ASP A 263 27.22 -0.53 -1.32
N VAL A 264 27.67 0.71 -1.53
CA VAL A 264 28.34 1.14 -2.76
C VAL A 264 29.84 0.98 -2.58
N ASP A 265 30.41 0.06 -3.34
CA ASP A 265 31.85 -0.18 -3.42
C ASP A 265 32.38 0.59 -4.63
N TRP A 266 32.87 1.81 -4.36
CA TRP A 266 33.34 2.75 -5.38
C TRP A 266 34.61 2.27 -6.09
N GLU A 267 35.49 1.57 -5.37
CA GLU A 267 36.74 1.06 -5.92
C GLU A 267 36.47 -0.11 -6.88
N ALA A 268 35.65 -1.07 -6.47
CA ALA A 268 35.28 -2.21 -7.30
C ALA A 268 34.09 -1.94 -8.25
N ARG A 269 33.59 -0.69 -8.31
CA ARG A 269 32.46 -0.24 -9.15
C ARG A 269 31.24 -1.17 -9.07
N ARG A 270 30.78 -1.47 -7.86
CA ARG A 270 29.68 -2.43 -7.63
C ARG A 270 28.80 -2.03 -6.44
N VAL A 271 27.58 -2.54 -6.44
CA VAL A 271 26.62 -2.34 -5.33
C VAL A 271 26.23 -3.67 -4.71
N LEU A 272 26.11 -3.71 -3.38
CA LEU A 272 25.59 -4.86 -2.64
C LEU A 272 24.07 -4.85 -2.65
N VAL A 273 23.46 -5.93 -3.16
CA VAL A 273 22.01 -6.11 -3.21
C VAL A 273 21.58 -7.11 -2.16
N ARG A 274 20.69 -6.69 -1.25
CA ARG A 274 20.05 -7.57 -0.26
C ARG A 274 18.62 -7.91 -0.65
N GLN A 275 18.41 -9.13 -1.16
CA GLN A 275 17.08 -9.57 -1.57
C GLN A 275 16.20 -9.92 -0.37
N LYS A 276 15.22 -9.07 -0.08
CA LYS A 276 14.27 -9.26 1.03
C LYS A 276 13.48 -10.57 0.97
N LYS A 277 13.13 -11.04 -0.24
CA LYS A 277 12.30 -12.25 -0.43
C LYS A 277 13.08 -13.55 -0.18
N THR A 278 14.31 -13.62 -0.67
CA THR A 278 15.14 -14.84 -0.64
C THR A 278 16.18 -14.80 0.48
N ARG A 279 16.35 -13.66 1.14
CA ARG A 279 17.39 -13.38 2.15
C ARG A 279 18.81 -13.62 1.62
N ARG A 280 19.01 -13.43 0.31
CA ARG A 280 20.32 -13.55 -0.36
C ARG A 280 20.96 -12.19 -0.50
N GLU A 281 22.29 -12.18 -0.42
CA GLU A 281 23.12 -11.02 -0.68
C GLU A 281 24.08 -11.33 -1.82
N PHE A 282 24.27 -10.39 -2.73
CA PHE A 282 25.26 -10.49 -3.82
C PHE A 282 25.62 -9.10 -4.35
N TYR A 283 26.78 -9.01 -4.98
CA TYR A 283 27.22 -7.78 -5.66
C TYR A 283 26.75 -7.75 -7.11
N LEU A 284 26.35 -6.56 -7.58
CA LEU A 284 26.13 -6.26 -8.99
C LEU A 284 27.15 -5.21 -9.46
N PRO A 285 27.85 -5.44 -10.59
CA PRO A 285 28.66 -4.39 -11.24
C PRO A 285 27.75 -3.21 -11.59
N ALA A 286 28.13 -2.01 -11.17
CA ALA A 286 27.36 -0.79 -11.35
C ALA A 286 27.94 0.05 -12.51
N PRO A 287 27.14 0.34 -13.55
CA PRO A 287 27.54 1.26 -14.61
C PRO A 287 27.91 2.65 -14.08
N ASP A 288 28.80 3.32 -14.80
CA ASP A 288 29.35 4.61 -14.39
C ASP A 288 28.27 5.66 -14.16
N ASP A 289 27.27 5.73 -15.04
CA ASP A 289 26.18 6.69 -14.90
C ASP A 289 25.27 6.42 -13.69
N VAL A 290 25.15 5.16 -13.25
CA VAL A 290 24.46 4.81 -12.01
C VAL A 290 25.26 5.31 -10.81
N LEU A 291 26.58 5.07 -10.80
CA LEU A 291 27.48 5.51 -9.73
C LEU A 291 27.54 7.03 -9.65
N ASP A 292 27.62 7.71 -10.79
CA ASP A 292 27.64 9.17 -10.89
C ASP A 292 26.33 9.77 -10.36
N ALA A 293 25.18 9.19 -10.71
CA ALA A 293 23.88 9.65 -10.19
C ALA A 293 23.76 9.45 -8.67
N ILE A 294 24.27 8.33 -8.14
CA ILE A 294 24.33 8.10 -6.69
C ILE A 294 25.25 9.13 -6.03
N ALA A 295 26.43 9.38 -6.59
CA ALA A 295 27.38 10.33 -6.06
C ALA A 295 26.80 11.76 -6.07
N ASP A 296 26.16 12.17 -7.16
CA ASP A 296 25.54 13.49 -7.27
C ASP A 296 24.42 13.67 -6.25
N TYR A 297 23.60 12.65 -6.02
CA TYR A 297 22.63 12.67 -4.93
C TYR A 297 23.31 12.75 -3.56
N LEU A 298 24.30 11.91 -3.25
CA LEU A 298 24.96 11.91 -1.93
C LEU A 298 25.65 13.25 -1.62
N LEU A 299 26.27 13.89 -2.61
CA LEU A 299 27.01 15.13 -2.45
C LEU A 299 26.12 16.38 -2.45
N HIS A 300 25.07 16.38 -3.27
CA HIS A 300 24.33 17.61 -3.59
C HIS A 300 22.82 17.53 -3.35
N GLY A 301 22.26 16.34 -3.11
CA GLY A 301 20.80 16.14 -2.95
C GLY A 301 20.39 15.50 -1.64
N ARG A 302 21.26 14.73 -0.96
CA ARG A 302 20.92 14.03 0.27
C ARG A 302 20.90 15.01 1.45
N PRO A 303 19.80 15.12 2.20
CA PRO A 303 19.77 15.91 3.42
C PRO A 303 20.85 15.49 4.41
N LYS A 304 21.41 16.45 5.17
CA LYS A 304 22.34 16.14 6.25
C LYS A 304 21.61 15.33 7.33
N SER A 305 21.97 14.06 7.45
CA SER A 305 21.39 13.11 8.39
C SER A 305 22.45 12.09 8.82
N GLY A 306 22.38 11.66 10.07
CA GLY A 306 23.20 10.56 10.61
C GLY A 306 22.69 9.17 10.24
N ASP A 307 21.56 9.07 9.55
CA ASP A 307 21.05 7.79 9.02
C ASP A 307 22.04 7.22 7.99
N GLU A 308 22.23 5.91 7.97
CA GLU A 308 23.09 5.21 7.03
C GLU A 308 22.38 4.83 5.72
N ALA A 309 21.04 4.97 5.67
CA ALA A 309 20.25 4.74 4.48
C ALA A 309 20.76 5.62 3.33
N LEU A 310 20.98 4.99 2.17
CA LEU A 310 21.46 5.68 0.99
C LEU A 310 20.43 6.73 0.56
N PHE A 311 19.16 6.33 0.43
CA PHE A 311 18.04 7.20 0.08
C PHE A 311 17.19 7.58 1.28
N LEU A 312 16.88 8.87 1.42
CA LEU A 312 16.00 9.41 2.45
C LEU A 312 14.68 9.93 1.87
N THR A 313 13.64 10.01 2.71
CA THR A 313 12.41 10.75 2.38
C THR A 313 12.73 12.21 2.04
N ALA A 314 11.86 12.82 1.21
CA ALA A 314 12.07 14.20 0.76
C ALA A 314 11.65 15.24 1.83
N VAL A 315 10.86 14.81 2.82
CA VAL A 315 10.28 15.64 3.86
C VAL A 315 10.56 14.99 5.21
N ALA A 316 10.90 15.82 6.19
CA ALA A 316 11.11 15.37 7.55
C ALA A 316 9.85 14.67 8.14
N PRO A 317 10.02 13.64 8.98
CA PRO A 317 11.30 13.08 9.42
C PRO A 317 11.98 12.30 8.29
N PHE A 318 13.30 12.51 8.16
CA PHE A 318 14.14 11.77 7.23
C PHE A 318 14.36 10.38 7.83
N ALA A 319 13.67 9.38 7.28
CA ALA A 319 13.68 7.99 7.72
C ALA A 319 13.55 7.05 6.52
#